data_AF-A0AAJ7SWQ4-F1
#
_entry.id   AF-A0AAJ7SWQ4-F1
#
_cell.length_a   1.000
_cell.length_b   1.000
_cell.length_c   1.000
_cell.angle_alpha   90.00
_cell.angle_beta   90.00
_cell.angle_gamma   90.00
#
_symmetry.space_group_name_H-M   'P 1'
#
loop_
_entity.id
_entity.type
_entity.pdbx_description
1 polymer ?
#
loop_
_entity_poly.entity_id
_entity_poly.type
_entity_poly.pdbx_seq_one_letter_code
_entity_poly.pdbx_strand_id
1 'polypeptide(L)'
;MPRPASSMVCDSQLIADEGDDEKGGMRPAGLWQRTGSDEARHREAHIREFRAGDEATVRRIFSEGIQERIPNTALRGLWEQRGIQVVYAIITIFCLGLTHSLLLTCCVPLLLLALRYYYSRQLILRYASNALCKDMADIPLNYIKTPGSCFWVAVLGGDVVGIVGARAHTEDNTVELCRMSVDSRYRGRGIAKALGRTVIDFALANGNTAVVLSTTAVKIDAHRLYQSLGFKHMGVTEDYVLPGMDFSLPQRLFFQLRYHRYRLQIREE
;
A
#
# COMPACT_ATOMS: atom_id res chain seq x y z
N MET A 1 8.97 31.41 16.51
CA MET A 1 8.41 32.59 15.79
C MET A 1 7.16 32.13 15.03
N PRO A 2 6.01 32.79 15.19
CA PRO A 2 4.71 32.30 14.69
C PRO A 2 4.26 32.97 13.36
N ARG A 3 3.66 32.14 12.48
CA ARG A 3 2.67 32.34 11.37
C ARG A 3 2.83 33.51 10.36
N PRO A 4 2.37 33.34 9.09
CA PRO A 4 0.95 33.51 8.71
C PRO A 4 0.44 32.32 7.85
N ALA A 5 -0.76 31.75 8.02
CA ALA A 5 -2.10 32.30 7.77
C ALA A 5 -2.24 32.89 6.35
N SER A 6 -2.75 32.09 5.42
CA SER A 6 -3.31 32.61 4.16
C SER A 6 -4.74 32.12 4.06
N SER A 7 -5.64 33.09 4.20
CA SER A 7 -7.07 33.04 3.92
C SER A 7 -7.29 32.95 2.41
N MET A 8 -8.21 32.13 1.96
CA MET A 8 -9.02 32.46 0.79
C MET A 8 -10.47 32.09 1.05
N VAL A 9 -11.28 33.14 1.05
CA VAL A 9 -12.73 33.17 1.09
C VAL A 9 -13.24 33.08 -0.34
N CYS A 10 -14.28 32.30 -0.60
CA CYS A 10 -15.21 32.58 -1.69
C CYS A 10 -16.64 32.17 -1.27
N ASP A 11 -17.43 33.19 -0.98
CA ASP A 11 -18.89 33.15 -0.97
C ASP A 11 -19.42 32.85 -2.38
N SER A 12 -20.47 32.04 -2.48
CA SER A 12 -21.57 32.24 -3.42
C SER A 12 -22.81 31.47 -2.94
N GLN A 13 -23.84 32.24 -2.62
CA GLN A 13 -25.17 31.81 -2.24
C GLN A 13 -26.02 31.35 -3.44
N LEU A 14 -26.91 30.39 -3.13
CA LEU A 14 -28.34 30.27 -3.52
C LEU A 14 -28.76 30.51 -4.97
N ILE A 15 -29.38 29.48 -5.60
CA ILE A 15 -30.74 29.53 -6.16
C ILE A 15 -31.40 28.14 -6.00
N ALA A 16 -32.66 28.13 -5.57
CA ALA A 16 -33.56 26.98 -5.46
C ALA A 16 -34.26 26.67 -6.80
N ASP A 17 -34.69 25.43 -7.03
CA ASP A 17 -36.01 25.21 -7.63
C ASP A 17 -36.61 23.84 -7.25
N GLU A 18 -37.92 23.86 -7.04
CA GLU A 18 -38.86 22.80 -6.67
C GLU A 18 -39.35 22.05 -7.93
N GLY A 19 -39.97 20.88 -7.76
CA GLY A 19 -40.98 20.41 -8.72
C GLY A 19 -40.96 18.93 -9.14
N ASP A 20 -41.85 18.19 -8.47
CA ASP A 20 -42.86 17.30 -9.04
C ASP A 20 -42.65 15.76 -9.18
N ASP A 21 -43.61 15.12 -8.49
CA ASP A 21 -44.14 13.76 -8.55
C ASP A 21 -44.49 13.26 -9.96
N GLU A 22 -44.37 11.95 -10.21
CA GLU A 22 -45.58 11.13 -10.45
C GLU A 22 -45.31 9.61 -10.52
N LYS A 23 -46.39 8.90 -10.21
CA LYS A 23 -46.54 7.47 -9.93
C LYS A 23 -46.69 6.62 -11.20
N GLY A 24 -46.43 5.32 -11.06
CA GLY A 24 -47.33 4.30 -11.64
C GLY A 24 -46.65 3.06 -12.23
N GLY A 25 -47.03 1.88 -11.72
CA GLY A 25 -46.94 0.63 -12.50
C GLY A 25 -46.48 -0.61 -11.71
N MET A 26 -47.42 -1.25 -11.00
CA MET A 26 -47.27 -2.59 -10.42
C MET A 26 -47.97 -3.61 -11.31
N ARG A 27 -47.30 -4.73 -11.67
CA ARG A 27 -47.88 -6.09 -11.92
C ARG A 27 -46.80 -7.12 -12.35
N PRO A 28 -47.04 -8.45 -12.21
CA PRO A 28 -46.36 -9.23 -11.17
C PRO A 28 -45.65 -10.52 -11.65
N ALA A 29 -45.01 -11.19 -10.68
CA ALA A 29 -44.74 -12.63 -10.55
C ALA A 29 -43.92 -13.36 -11.64
N GLY A 30 -42.74 -13.87 -11.24
CA GLY A 30 -41.94 -14.80 -12.04
C GLY A 30 -40.88 -15.49 -11.20
N LEU A 31 -41.25 -16.65 -10.68
CA LEU A 31 -40.46 -17.58 -9.88
C LEU A 31 -39.28 -18.19 -10.66
N TRP A 32 -38.21 -17.45 -10.96
CA TRP A 32 -36.97 -18.02 -11.50
C TRP A 32 -35.78 -17.10 -11.20
N GLN A 33 -35.06 -17.32 -10.09
CA GLN A 33 -33.68 -16.87 -9.86
C GLN A 33 -33.26 -17.20 -8.42
N ARG A 34 -32.97 -18.47 -8.14
CA ARG A 34 -32.34 -18.83 -6.84
C ARG A 34 -31.18 -19.80 -6.95
N THR A 35 -30.83 -20.24 -8.17
CA THR A 35 -29.69 -21.14 -8.42
C THR A 35 -28.53 -20.43 -9.12
N GLY A 36 -28.76 -19.35 -9.87
CA GLY A 36 -27.70 -18.56 -10.50
C GLY A 36 -27.05 -17.49 -9.59
N SER A 37 -27.68 -17.12 -8.48
CA SER A 37 -27.17 -16.06 -7.59
C SER A 37 -26.02 -16.54 -6.70
N ASP A 38 -26.00 -17.82 -6.31
CA ASP A 38 -24.94 -18.35 -5.44
C ASP A 38 -23.66 -18.65 -6.23
N GLU A 39 -23.75 -19.23 -7.45
CA GLU A 39 -22.57 -19.42 -8.32
C GLU A 39 -21.96 -18.10 -8.81
N ALA A 40 -22.79 -17.07 -9.04
CA ALA A 40 -22.32 -15.72 -9.38
C ALA A 40 -21.67 -15.02 -8.18
N ARG A 41 -22.21 -15.17 -6.96
CA ARG A 41 -21.61 -14.67 -5.71
C ARG A 41 -20.24 -15.28 -5.42
N HIS A 42 -19.95 -16.47 -5.93
CA HIS A 42 -18.64 -17.10 -5.80
C HIS A 42 -17.55 -16.50 -6.71
N ARG A 43 -17.90 -15.67 -7.70
CA ARG A 43 -16.93 -15.06 -8.63
C ARG A 43 -16.52 -13.63 -8.29
N GLU A 44 -17.33 -12.92 -7.51
CA GLU A 44 -17.06 -11.53 -7.15
C GLU A 44 -16.64 -11.43 -5.68
N ALA A 45 -15.51 -10.75 -5.44
CA ALA A 45 -15.01 -10.58 -4.09
C ALA A 45 -15.89 -9.53 -3.37
N HIS A 46 -16.47 -9.91 -2.24
CA HIS A 46 -17.18 -8.96 -1.39
C HIS A 46 -16.25 -8.43 -0.30
N ILE A 47 -16.42 -7.17 0.07
CA ILE A 47 -15.62 -6.52 1.10
C ILE A 47 -16.43 -6.43 2.38
N ARG A 48 -15.82 -6.80 3.50
CA ARG A 48 -16.43 -6.68 4.83
C ARG A 48 -15.40 -6.24 5.84
N GLU A 49 -15.87 -5.76 6.99
CA GLU A 49 -15.00 -5.45 8.12
C GLU A 49 -14.31 -6.71 8.66
N PHE A 50 -13.14 -6.49 9.23
CA PHE A 50 -12.34 -7.50 9.91
C PHE A 50 -13.10 -8.18 11.03
N ARG A 51 -12.94 -9.51 11.16
CA ARG A 51 -13.40 -10.29 12.31
C ARG A 51 -12.21 -10.96 12.97
N ALA A 52 -12.29 -11.18 14.28
CA ALA A 52 -11.20 -11.80 15.05
C ALA A 52 -10.75 -13.17 14.48
N GLY A 53 -11.68 -13.95 13.89
CA GLY A 53 -11.36 -15.22 13.24
C GLY A 53 -10.47 -15.10 11.99
N ASP A 54 -10.34 -13.92 11.40
CA ASP A 54 -9.55 -13.70 10.18
C ASP A 54 -8.06 -13.42 10.48
N GLU A 55 -7.68 -13.23 11.74
CA GLU A 55 -6.37 -12.72 12.15
C GLU A 55 -5.20 -13.52 11.56
N ALA A 56 -5.27 -14.84 11.61
CA ALA A 56 -4.24 -15.72 11.07
C ALA A 56 -4.09 -15.54 9.55
N THR A 57 -5.20 -15.49 8.82
CA THR A 57 -5.21 -15.35 7.36
C THR A 57 -4.76 -13.95 6.93
N VAL A 58 -5.18 -12.91 7.63
CA VAL A 58 -4.77 -11.52 7.40
C VAL A 58 -3.27 -11.34 7.58
N ARG A 59 -2.71 -11.86 8.68
CA ARG A 59 -1.27 -11.83 8.93
C ARG A 59 -0.48 -12.61 7.87
N ARG A 60 -1.00 -13.75 7.43
CA ARG A 60 -0.40 -14.55 6.36
C ARG A 60 -0.34 -13.77 5.04
N ILE A 61 -1.47 -13.22 4.58
CA ILE A 61 -1.55 -12.43 3.34
C ILE A 61 -0.61 -11.22 3.40
N PHE A 62 -0.56 -10.53 4.55
CA PHE A 62 0.36 -9.43 4.74
C PHE A 62 1.82 -9.87 4.65
N SER A 63 2.19 -10.94 5.37
CA SER A 63 3.56 -11.48 5.40
C SER A 63 4.02 -11.97 4.03
N GLU A 64 3.22 -12.82 3.37
CA GLU A 64 3.47 -13.31 2.01
C GLU A 64 3.59 -12.14 1.03
N GLY A 65 2.69 -11.16 1.12
CA GLY A 65 2.71 -9.96 0.28
C GLY A 65 3.96 -9.08 0.47
N ILE A 66 4.61 -9.11 1.63
CA ILE A 66 5.90 -8.46 1.85
C ILE A 66 7.06 -9.33 1.34
N GLN A 67 7.03 -10.64 1.61
CA GLN A 67 8.09 -11.58 1.23
C GLN A 67 8.26 -11.72 -0.28
N GLU A 68 7.16 -11.80 -1.04
CA GLU A 68 7.16 -11.88 -2.50
C GLU A 68 7.89 -10.70 -3.17
N ARG A 69 8.03 -9.57 -2.45
CA ARG A 69 8.62 -8.33 -2.98
C ARG A 69 10.11 -8.19 -2.68
N ILE A 70 10.68 -9.05 -1.83
CA ILE A 70 12.11 -9.04 -1.47
C ILE A 70 13.02 -9.13 -2.71
N PRO A 71 12.87 -10.11 -3.62
CA PRO A 71 13.78 -10.24 -4.76
C PRO A 71 13.70 -9.03 -5.69
N ASN A 72 12.49 -8.51 -5.93
CA ASN A 72 12.28 -7.32 -6.75
C ASN A 72 12.91 -6.07 -6.12
N THR A 73 12.84 -5.91 -4.80
CA THR A 73 13.44 -4.77 -4.12
C THR A 73 14.97 -4.82 -4.19
N ALA A 74 15.57 -6.00 -3.97
CA ALA A 74 17.02 -6.18 -4.00
C ALA A 74 17.61 -5.94 -5.40
N LEU A 75 17.00 -6.54 -6.42
CA LEU A 75 17.47 -6.49 -7.80
C LEU A 75 17.13 -5.16 -8.45
N ARG A 76 15.86 -4.74 -8.44
CA ARG A 76 15.42 -3.51 -9.12
C ARG A 76 15.97 -2.26 -8.46
N GLY A 77 16.13 -2.26 -7.14
CA GLY A 77 16.78 -1.16 -6.44
C GLY A 77 18.23 -0.91 -6.91
N LEU A 78 18.93 -1.95 -7.39
CA LEU A 78 20.26 -1.78 -7.99
C LEU A 78 20.20 -0.99 -9.30
N TRP A 79 19.16 -1.23 -10.11
CA TRP A 79 18.98 -0.54 -11.40
C TRP A 79 18.70 0.96 -11.23
N GLU A 80 18.00 1.34 -10.16
CA GLU A 80 17.70 2.74 -9.86
C GLU A 80 18.91 3.49 -9.25
N GLN A 81 19.81 2.77 -8.56
CA GLN A 81 20.96 3.36 -7.86
C GLN A 81 22.22 3.37 -8.74
N ARG A 82 22.28 4.28 -9.73
CA ARG A 82 23.43 4.44 -10.64
C ARG A 82 24.77 4.59 -9.90
N GLY A 83 24.80 5.28 -8.76
CA GLY A 83 26.01 5.44 -7.96
C GLY A 83 26.58 4.12 -7.44
N ILE A 84 25.73 3.19 -6.99
CA ILE A 84 26.17 1.88 -6.49
C ILE A 84 26.73 1.01 -7.62
N GLN A 85 26.15 1.10 -8.82
CA GLN A 85 26.67 0.39 -9.99
C GLN A 85 28.10 0.83 -10.33
N VAL A 86 28.37 2.14 -10.26
CA VAL A 86 29.72 2.69 -10.48
C VAL A 86 30.69 2.18 -9.41
N VAL A 87 30.29 2.17 -8.13
CA VAL A 87 31.13 1.62 -7.05
C VAL A 87 31.42 0.14 -7.26
N TYR A 88 30.43 -0.67 -7.64
CA TYR A 88 30.64 -2.10 -7.94
C TYR A 88 31.59 -2.30 -9.13
N ALA A 89 31.45 -1.48 -10.18
CA ALA A 89 32.36 -1.50 -11.32
C ALA A 89 33.79 -1.13 -10.91
N ILE A 90 33.98 -0.08 -10.11
CA ILE A 90 35.30 0.33 -9.60
C ILE A 90 35.94 -0.79 -8.77
N ILE A 91 35.19 -1.40 -7.85
CA ILE A 91 35.69 -2.52 -7.03
C ILE A 91 36.10 -3.70 -7.90
N THR A 92 35.30 -4.02 -8.93
CA THR A 92 35.57 -5.12 -9.86
C THR A 92 36.83 -4.83 -10.71
N ILE A 93 36.95 -3.61 -11.26
CA ILE A 93 38.11 -3.18 -12.06
C ILE A 93 39.38 -3.14 -11.20
N PHE A 94 39.29 -2.64 -9.97
CA PHE A 94 40.41 -2.62 -9.03
C PHE A 94 40.88 -4.03 -8.67
N CYS A 95 39.95 -4.97 -8.44
CA CYS A 95 40.27 -6.37 -8.19
C CYS A 95 40.99 -7.02 -9.38
N LEU A 96 40.53 -6.75 -10.60
CA LEU A 96 41.20 -7.21 -11.82
C LEU A 96 42.65 -6.69 -11.91
N GLY A 97 42.86 -5.41 -11.62
CA GLY A 97 44.19 -4.78 -11.66
C GLY A 97 45.17 -5.31 -10.61
N LEU A 98 44.68 -5.71 -9.43
CA LEU A 98 45.55 -6.25 -8.38
C LEU A 98 45.87 -7.73 -8.54
N THR A 99 44.90 -8.51 -8.99
CA THR A 99 45.03 -9.98 -8.98
C THR A 99 45.33 -10.59 -10.33
N HIS A 100 45.13 -9.83 -11.42
CA HIS A 100 45.23 -10.30 -12.82
C HIS A 100 44.44 -11.60 -13.11
N SER A 101 43.56 -12.02 -12.19
CA SER A 101 42.82 -13.28 -12.25
C SER A 101 41.39 -13.01 -12.70
N LEU A 102 41.04 -13.56 -13.86
CA LEU A 102 39.69 -13.44 -14.43
C LEU A 102 38.64 -14.14 -13.55
N LEU A 103 39.00 -15.27 -12.95
CA LEU A 103 38.09 -16.05 -12.11
C LEU A 103 37.68 -15.27 -10.86
N LEU A 104 38.65 -14.66 -10.16
CA LEU A 104 38.37 -13.84 -8.98
C LEU A 104 37.56 -12.60 -9.35
N THR A 105 37.89 -11.97 -10.48
CA THR A 105 37.17 -10.81 -11.01
C THR A 105 35.70 -11.11 -11.29
N CYS A 106 35.37 -12.32 -11.79
CA CYS A 106 33.98 -12.75 -11.99
C CYS A 106 33.24 -13.06 -10.68
N CYS A 107 33.94 -13.52 -9.64
CA CYS A 107 33.34 -13.82 -8.34
C CYS A 107 32.93 -12.57 -7.54
N VAL A 108 33.66 -11.46 -7.68
CA VAL A 108 33.40 -10.21 -6.95
C VAL A 108 32.00 -9.64 -7.18
N PRO A 109 31.51 -9.41 -8.41
CA PRO A 109 30.16 -8.89 -8.63
C PRO A 109 29.08 -9.85 -8.13
N LEU A 110 29.29 -11.18 -8.25
CA LEU A 110 28.37 -12.19 -7.72
C LEU A 110 28.29 -12.10 -6.18
N LEU A 111 29.43 -11.94 -5.51
CA LEU A 111 29.48 -11.77 -4.06
C LEU A 111 28.80 -10.47 -3.62
N LEU A 112 29.04 -9.36 -4.31
CA LEU A 112 28.40 -8.07 -4.03
C LEU A 112 26.88 -8.15 -4.20
N LEU A 113 26.40 -8.81 -5.26
CA LEU A 113 24.97 -9.06 -5.48
C LEU A 113 24.37 -9.96 -4.40
N ALA A 114 25.07 -11.03 -4.01
CA ALA A 114 24.64 -11.93 -2.94
C ALA A 114 24.55 -11.20 -1.59
N LEU A 115 25.54 -10.37 -1.27
CA LEU A 115 25.57 -9.59 -0.04
C LEU A 115 24.45 -8.54 -0.02
N ARG A 116 24.21 -7.86 -1.15
CA ARG A 116 23.08 -6.94 -1.32
C ARG A 116 21.75 -7.65 -1.11
N TYR A 117 21.57 -8.81 -1.73
CA TYR A 117 20.36 -9.61 -1.56
C TYR A 117 20.16 -10.04 -0.10
N TYR A 118 21.23 -10.50 0.56
CA TYR A 118 21.21 -10.91 1.96
C TYR A 118 20.79 -9.76 2.89
N TYR A 119 21.42 -8.59 2.79
CA TYR A 119 21.07 -7.43 3.61
C TYR A 119 19.66 -6.90 3.31
N SER A 120 19.27 -6.85 2.03
CA SER A 120 17.91 -6.43 1.65
C SER A 120 16.86 -7.37 2.24
N ARG A 121 17.09 -8.69 2.16
CA ARG A 121 16.20 -9.70 2.76
C ARG A 121 16.12 -9.55 4.26
N GLN A 122 17.25 -9.44 4.95
CA GLN A 122 17.30 -9.26 6.41
C GLN A 122 16.49 -8.04 6.85
N LEU A 123 16.68 -6.89 6.19
CA LEU A 123 16.00 -5.66 6.54
C LEU A 123 14.49 -5.73 6.28
N ILE A 124 14.07 -6.28 5.14
CA ILE A 124 12.63 -6.43 4.83
C ILE A 124 11.96 -7.39 5.81
N LEU A 125 12.64 -8.47 6.21
CA LEU A 125 12.13 -9.41 7.21
C LEU A 125 12.02 -8.76 8.60
N ARG A 126 13.01 -7.96 9.02
CA ARG A 126 12.93 -7.16 10.26
C ARG A 126 11.79 -6.15 10.22
N TYR A 127 11.58 -5.50 9.08
CA TYR A 127 10.44 -4.61 8.90
C TYR A 127 9.11 -5.37 8.97
N ALA A 128 9.01 -6.52 8.29
CA ALA A 128 7.82 -7.35 8.27
C ALA A 128 7.48 -7.85 9.68
N SER A 129 8.47 -8.37 10.42
CA SER A 129 8.28 -8.84 11.78
C SER A 129 7.86 -7.71 12.72
N ASN A 130 8.51 -6.55 12.64
CA ASN A 130 8.13 -5.41 13.47
C ASN A 130 6.75 -4.85 13.11
N ALA A 131 6.38 -4.78 11.83
CA ALA A 131 5.03 -4.40 11.40
C ALA A 131 3.99 -5.43 11.85
N LEU A 132 4.31 -6.72 11.79
CA LEU A 132 3.45 -7.79 12.29
C LEU A 132 3.27 -7.73 13.81
N CYS A 133 4.35 -7.48 14.56
CA CYS A 133 4.36 -7.45 16.02
C CYS A 133 3.86 -6.15 16.64
N LYS A 134 3.82 -5.03 15.90
CA LYS A 134 3.33 -3.73 16.42
C LYS A 134 1.99 -3.34 15.83
N ASP A 135 1.86 -3.41 14.50
CA ASP A 135 0.69 -2.87 13.79
C ASP A 135 -0.40 -3.94 13.61
N MET A 136 0.00 -5.18 13.31
CA MET A 136 -0.92 -6.32 13.12
C MET A 136 -1.03 -7.23 14.34
N ALA A 137 -0.33 -6.91 15.45
CA ALA A 137 -0.42 -7.68 16.68
C ALA A 137 -1.82 -7.60 17.27
N ASP A 138 -2.35 -6.38 17.34
CA ASP A 138 -3.72 -6.13 17.80
C ASP A 138 -4.44 -5.24 16.78
N ILE A 139 -4.91 -5.86 15.68
CA ILE A 139 -5.70 -5.14 14.67
C ILE A 139 -6.91 -4.43 15.29
N PRO A 140 -7.68 -5.03 16.23
CA PRO A 140 -8.79 -4.33 16.87
C PRO A 140 -8.34 -3.08 17.66
N LEU A 141 -7.20 -3.15 18.34
CA LEU A 141 -6.68 -2.04 19.13
C LEU A 141 -6.22 -0.89 18.23
N ASN A 142 -5.50 -1.21 17.15
CA ASN A 142 -4.84 -0.22 16.31
C ASN A 142 -5.75 0.40 15.25
N TYR A 143 -6.76 -0.34 14.79
CA TYR A 143 -7.57 0.05 13.64
C TYR A 143 -9.08 0.09 13.91
N ILE A 144 -9.57 -0.50 14.99
CA ILE A 144 -11.03 -0.54 15.27
C ILE A 144 -11.40 0.33 16.47
N LYS A 145 -10.55 0.39 17.51
CA LYS A 145 -10.84 1.22 18.69
C LYS A 145 -10.71 2.73 18.45
N THR A 146 -9.82 3.14 17.54
CA THR A 146 -9.60 4.56 17.25
C THR A 146 -10.74 5.08 16.37
N PRO A 147 -11.49 6.12 16.79
CA PRO A 147 -12.53 6.71 15.98
C PRO A 147 -12.00 7.15 14.59
N GLY A 148 -12.77 6.89 13.54
CA GLY A 148 -12.36 7.22 12.17
C GLY A 148 -11.31 6.27 11.56
N SER A 149 -10.97 5.18 12.24
CA SER A 149 -10.14 4.09 11.68
C SER A 149 -11.00 2.85 11.41
N CYS A 150 -10.59 2.04 10.44
CA CYS A 150 -11.25 0.76 10.16
C CYS A 150 -10.30 -0.21 9.44
N PHE A 151 -10.64 -1.50 9.44
CA PHE A 151 -9.90 -2.53 8.73
C PHE A 151 -10.85 -3.45 7.98
N TRP A 152 -10.61 -3.64 6.69
CA TRP A 152 -11.44 -4.50 5.83
C TRP A 152 -10.68 -5.68 5.26
N VAL A 153 -11.45 -6.71 4.99
CA VAL A 153 -11.01 -7.93 4.31
C VAL A 153 -11.87 -8.12 3.05
N ALA A 154 -11.22 -8.49 1.95
CA ALA A 154 -11.89 -8.98 0.75
C ALA A 154 -12.05 -10.49 0.87
N VAL A 155 -13.28 -10.99 0.69
CA VAL A 155 -13.62 -12.41 0.79
C VAL A 155 -14.13 -12.89 -0.55
N LEU A 156 -13.57 -13.99 -1.04
CA LEU A 156 -13.97 -14.64 -2.28
C LEU A 156 -14.10 -16.14 -2.02
N GLY A 157 -15.27 -16.71 -2.32
CA GLY A 157 -15.52 -18.13 -2.09
C GLY A 157 -15.46 -18.58 -0.63
N GLY A 158 -15.65 -17.66 0.32
CA GLY A 158 -15.54 -17.93 1.76
C GLY A 158 -14.15 -17.67 2.34
N ASP A 159 -13.12 -17.55 1.50
CA ASP A 159 -11.75 -17.29 1.93
C ASP A 159 -11.42 -15.80 1.91
N VAL A 160 -10.67 -15.33 2.91
CA VAL A 160 -10.06 -14.01 2.88
C VAL A 160 -8.94 -14.02 1.84
N VAL A 161 -9.03 -13.12 0.87
CA VAL A 161 -8.11 -13.02 -0.28
C VAL A 161 -7.39 -11.67 -0.38
N GLY A 162 -7.79 -10.69 0.42
CA GLY A 162 -7.15 -9.38 0.46
C GLY A 162 -7.51 -8.59 1.70
N ILE A 163 -6.70 -7.58 2.01
CA ILE A 163 -6.77 -6.79 3.24
C ILE A 163 -6.46 -5.32 2.95
N VAL A 164 -7.03 -4.42 3.73
CA VAL A 164 -6.68 -2.99 3.74
C VAL A 164 -7.03 -2.37 5.10
N GLY A 165 -6.18 -1.46 5.59
CA GLY A 165 -6.43 -0.65 6.76
C GLY A 165 -6.62 0.83 6.41
N ALA A 166 -7.50 1.49 7.14
CA ALA A 166 -7.64 2.94 7.20
C ALA A 166 -7.31 3.42 8.60
N ARG A 167 -6.41 4.40 8.71
CA ARG A 167 -6.04 5.04 9.97
C ARG A 167 -6.38 6.52 9.91
N ALA A 168 -7.22 6.99 10.84
CA ALA A 168 -7.50 8.42 10.95
C ALA A 168 -6.29 9.20 11.46
N HIS A 169 -6.08 10.37 10.87
CA HIS A 169 -5.18 11.42 11.33
C HIS A 169 -6.03 12.64 11.67
N THR A 170 -6.42 12.75 12.95
CA THR A 170 -7.36 13.77 13.44
C THR A 170 -6.81 15.20 13.28
N GLU A 171 -5.50 15.38 13.39
CA GLU A 171 -4.85 16.70 13.30
C GLU A 171 -5.05 17.35 11.92
N ASP A 172 -4.94 16.56 10.85
CA ASP A 172 -5.05 17.03 9.47
C ASP A 172 -6.43 16.73 8.83
N ASN A 173 -7.35 16.13 9.60
CA ASN A 173 -8.62 15.58 9.13
C ASN A 173 -8.46 14.67 7.89
N THR A 174 -7.44 13.81 7.89
CA THR A 174 -7.16 12.89 6.78
C THR A 174 -7.22 11.43 7.20
N VAL A 175 -7.36 10.53 6.23
CA VAL A 175 -7.28 9.08 6.44
C VAL A 175 -6.06 8.53 5.71
N GLU A 176 -5.24 7.77 6.41
CA GLU A 176 -4.12 7.04 5.81
C GLU A 176 -4.58 5.65 5.35
N LEU A 177 -4.49 5.39 4.05
CA LEU A 177 -4.64 4.05 3.50
C LEU A 177 -3.34 3.28 3.72
N CYS A 178 -3.41 2.22 4.50
CA CYS A 178 -2.26 1.44 4.88
C CYS A 178 -2.50 -0.06 4.70
N ARG A 179 -1.39 -0.82 4.68
CA ARG A 179 -1.38 -2.29 4.78
C ARG A 179 -2.15 -3.06 3.70
N MET A 180 -2.48 -2.39 2.59
CA MET A 180 -3.15 -3.03 1.46
C MET A 180 -2.31 -4.18 0.87
N SER A 181 -2.89 -5.38 0.85
CA SER A 181 -2.30 -6.57 0.23
C SER A 181 -3.39 -7.49 -0.32
N VAL A 182 -3.10 -8.16 -1.43
CA VAL A 182 -3.98 -9.17 -2.05
C VAL A 182 -3.15 -10.42 -2.28
N ASP A 183 -3.72 -11.57 -1.92
CA ASP A 183 -3.16 -12.90 -2.14
C ASP A 183 -2.80 -13.06 -3.64
N SER A 184 -1.58 -13.53 -3.92
CA SER A 184 -1.03 -13.57 -5.27
C SER A 184 -1.89 -14.38 -6.23
N ARG A 185 -2.62 -15.39 -5.75
CA ARG A 185 -3.51 -16.26 -6.53
C ARG A 185 -4.75 -15.53 -7.06
N TYR A 186 -5.09 -14.37 -6.48
CA TYR A 186 -6.32 -13.62 -6.79
C TYR A 186 -6.05 -12.22 -7.36
N ARG A 187 -4.79 -11.89 -7.68
CA ARG A 187 -4.42 -10.62 -8.32
C ARG A 187 -4.96 -10.54 -9.75
N GLY A 188 -5.01 -9.32 -10.30
CA GLY A 188 -5.53 -9.06 -11.64
C GLY A 188 -7.06 -9.06 -11.74
N ARG A 189 -7.78 -9.30 -10.64
CA ARG A 189 -9.25 -9.36 -10.59
C ARG A 189 -9.93 -8.08 -10.04
N GLY A 190 -9.21 -6.97 -9.97
CA GLY A 190 -9.75 -5.71 -9.46
C GLY A 190 -9.93 -5.61 -7.92
N ILE A 191 -9.59 -6.65 -7.16
CA ILE A 191 -9.78 -6.70 -5.69
C ILE A 191 -9.10 -5.52 -4.98
N ALA A 192 -7.86 -5.21 -5.33
CA ALA A 192 -7.13 -4.08 -4.72
C ALA A 192 -7.80 -2.72 -5.03
N LYS A 193 -8.44 -2.59 -6.20
CA LYS A 193 -9.20 -1.40 -6.58
C LYS A 193 -10.47 -1.28 -5.77
N ALA A 194 -11.18 -2.39 -5.56
CA ALA A 194 -12.36 -2.42 -4.70
C ALA A 194 -12.00 -2.05 -3.25
N LEU A 195 -10.94 -2.65 -2.69
CA LEU A 195 -10.42 -2.31 -1.35
C LEU A 195 -10.04 -0.83 -1.23
N GLY A 196 -9.39 -0.27 -2.24
CA GLY A 196 -9.03 1.15 -2.26
C GLY A 196 -10.26 2.06 -2.28
N ARG A 197 -11.29 1.72 -3.06
CA ARG A 197 -12.57 2.45 -3.08
C ARG A 197 -13.27 2.43 -1.73
N THR A 198 -13.32 1.27 -1.06
CA THR A 198 -13.92 1.18 0.28
C THR A 198 -13.29 2.16 1.27
N VAL A 199 -11.97 2.36 1.23
CA VAL A 199 -11.30 3.36 2.09
C VAL A 199 -11.68 4.79 1.72
N ILE A 200 -11.83 5.09 0.43
CA ILE A 200 -12.25 6.41 -0.07
C ILE A 200 -13.69 6.69 0.36
N ASP A 201 -14.60 5.74 0.16
CA ASP A 201 -16.01 5.84 0.54
C ASP A 201 -16.17 6.02 2.05
N PHE A 202 -15.36 5.33 2.84
CA PHE A 202 -15.30 5.51 4.30
C PHE A 202 -14.83 6.90 4.69
N ALA A 203 -13.78 7.43 4.06
CA ALA A 203 -13.29 8.78 4.34
C ALA A 203 -14.31 9.86 3.93
N LEU A 204 -15.04 9.65 2.84
CA LEU A 204 -16.18 10.46 2.42
C LEU A 204 -17.28 10.47 3.48
N ALA A 205 -17.73 9.29 3.92
CA ALA A 205 -18.81 9.14 4.90
C ALA A 205 -18.46 9.76 6.26
N ASN A 206 -17.18 9.75 6.65
CA ASN A 206 -16.71 10.32 7.90
C ASN A 206 -16.36 11.82 7.80
N GLY A 207 -16.56 12.47 6.64
CA GLY A 207 -16.30 13.90 6.46
C GLY A 207 -14.81 14.28 6.46
N ASN A 208 -13.92 13.36 6.11
CA ASN A 208 -12.49 13.65 5.99
C ASN A 208 -12.17 14.47 4.74
N THR A 209 -11.13 15.30 4.80
CA THR A 209 -10.75 16.19 3.69
C THR A 209 -9.97 15.45 2.59
N ALA A 210 -9.18 14.45 2.96
CA ALA A 210 -8.34 13.71 2.03
C ALA A 210 -7.98 12.30 2.51
N VAL A 211 -7.62 11.45 1.55
CA VAL A 211 -6.95 10.15 1.78
C VAL A 211 -5.49 10.28 1.38
N VAL A 212 -4.59 9.86 2.26
CA VAL A 212 -3.15 9.85 2.03
C VAL A 212 -2.60 8.44 2.06
N LEU A 213 -1.52 8.19 1.33
CA LEU A 213 -0.76 6.94 1.44
C LEU A 213 0.70 7.14 1.07
N SER A 214 1.54 6.24 1.59
CA SER A 214 2.96 6.19 1.27
C SER A 214 3.31 4.80 0.75
N THR A 215 3.97 4.74 -0.40
CA THR A 215 4.41 3.48 -1.02
C THR A 215 5.83 3.58 -1.53
N THR A 216 6.59 2.49 -1.42
CA THR A 216 7.95 2.40 -1.94
C THR A 216 7.97 2.44 -3.47
N ALA A 217 8.96 3.11 -4.08
CA ALA A 217 9.16 3.24 -5.53
C ALA A 217 9.16 1.90 -6.30
N VAL A 218 9.61 0.83 -5.66
CA VAL A 218 9.69 -0.51 -6.29
C VAL A 218 8.30 -1.13 -6.56
N LYS A 219 7.20 -0.52 -6.12
CA LYS A 219 5.83 -1.05 -6.22
C LYS A 219 5.06 -0.46 -7.43
N ILE A 220 5.52 -0.73 -8.65
CA ILE A 220 4.92 -0.19 -9.90
C ILE A 220 3.42 -0.45 -10.01
N ASP A 221 2.97 -1.68 -9.72
CA ASP A 221 1.55 -2.01 -9.81
C ASP A 221 0.70 -1.23 -8.79
N ALA A 222 1.28 -0.93 -7.62
CA ALA A 222 0.62 -0.09 -6.62
C ALA A 222 0.53 1.37 -7.11
N HIS A 223 1.59 1.90 -7.73
CA HIS A 223 1.56 3.26 -8.30
C HIS A 223 0.46 3.40 -9.37
N ARG A 224 0.35 2.44 -10.29
CA ARG A 224 -0.72 2.40 -11.31
C ARG A 224 -2.10 2.27 -10.68
N LEU A 225 -2.24 1.44 -9.66
CA LEU A 225 -3.49 1.28 -8.91
C LEU A 225 -3.92 2.61 -8.29
N TYR A 226 -3.04 3.29 -7.56
CA TYR A 226 -3.38 4.54 -6.88
C TYR A 226 -3.69 5.66 -7.89
N GLN A 227 -2.95 5.75 -8.99
CA GLN A 227 -3.28 6.67 -10.08
C GLN A 227 -4.66 6.37 -10.67
N SER A 228 -5.01 5.10 -10.87
CA SER A 228 -6.33 4.69 -11.38
C SER A 228 -7.49 4.96 -10.40
N LEU A 229 -7.17 5.17 -9.12
CA LEU A 229 -8.10 5.57 -8.07
C LEU A 229 -8.17 7.10 -7.90
N GLY A 230 -7.43 7.86 -8.71
CA GLY A 230 -7.44 9.34 -8.68
C GLY A 230 -6.41 9.97 -7.76
N PHE A 231 -5.54 9.19 -7.09
CA PHE A 231 -4.52 9.75 -6.22
C PHE A 231 -3.48 10.56 -7.02
N LYS A 232 -3.14 11.75 -6.52
CA LYS A 232 -2.07 12.59 -7.05
C LYS A 232 -0.77 12.32 -6.30
N HIS A 233 0.33 12.26 -7.04
CA HIS A 233 1.66 12.10 -6.48
C HIS A 233 2.16 13.43 -5.89
N MET A 234 2.44 13.45 -4.59
CA MET A 234 2.81 14.67 -3.85
C MET A 234 4.32 14.86 -3.71
N GLY A 235 5.13 13.85 -4.05
CA GLY A 235 6.58 13.91 -3.97
C GLY A 235 7.21 12.65 -3.40
N VAL A 236 8.54 12.68 -3.34
CA VAL A 236 9.37 11.58 -2.83
C VAL A 236 10.03 11.99 -1.53
N THR A 237 9.90 11.16 -0.49
CA THR A 237 10.67 11.28 0.74
C THR A 237 11.78 10.25 0.73
N GLU A 238 13.02 10.71 0.86
CA GLU A 238 14.22 9.86 0.83
C GLU A 238 14.68 9.43 2.25
N ASP A 239 14.19 10.11 3.30
CA ASP A 239 14.59 9.93 4.70
C ASP A 239 13.56 9.20 5.57
N TYR A 240 12.70 8.35 5.00
CA TYR A 240 11.75 7.60 5.84
C TYR A 240 12.43 6.45 6.57
N VAL A 241 12.60 6.62 7.88
CA VAL A 241 13.21 5.63 8.76
C VAL A 241 12.21 4.51 9.02
N LEU A 242 12.47 3.32 8.46
CA LEU A 242 11.73 2.13 8.82
C LEU A 242 11.87 1.87 10.32
N PRO A 243 10.76 1.66 11.05
CA PRO A 243 10.86 1.30 12.45
C PRO A 243 11.56 -0.07 12.56
N GLY A 244 12.67 -0.13 13.31
CA GLY A 244 13.55 -1.29 13.41
C GLY A 244 14.86 -1.20 12.61
N MET A 245 15.14 -0.09 11.92
CA MET A 245 16.46 0.17 11.35
C MET A 245 17.46 0.63 12.42
N ASP A 246 18.57 -0.08 12.48
CA ASP A 246 19.84 0.37 13.04
C ASP A 246 20.61 1.07 11.91
N PHE A 247 20.80 2.39 11.99
CA PHE A 247 21.47 3.26 10.97
C PHE A 247 22.96 2.93 10.70
N SER A 248 23.36 1.68 10.87
CA SER A 248 24.65 1.14 10.47
C SER A 248 24.99 1.55 9.03
N LEU A 249 26.23 2.00 8.84
CA LEU A 249 26.74 2.45 7.54
C LEU A 249 26.45 1.48 6.38
N PRO A 250 26.58 0.14 6.55
CA PRO A 250 26.27 -0.81 5.47
C PRO A 250 24.80 -0.76 5.05
N GLN A 251 23.85 -0.63 5.99
CA GLN A 251 22.43 -0.56 5.65
C GLN A 251 22.10 0.73 4.88
N ARG A 252 22.68 1.87 5.28
CA ARG A 252 22.53 3.14 4.56
C ARG A 252 23.14 3.09 3.15
N LEU A 253 24.28 2.42 2.99
CA LEU A 253 24.96 2.31 1.71
C LEU A 253 24.23 1.40 0.72
N PHE A 254 23.68 0.28 1.20
CA PHE A 254 23.02 -0.71 0.36
C PHE A 254 21.52 -0.51 0.21
N PHE A 255 20.90 0.33 1.04
CA PHE A 255 19.45 0.45 1.09
C PHE A 255 19.00 1.89 1.33
N GLN A 256 18.54 2.53 0.25
CA GLN A 256 17.78 3.78 0.31
C GLN A 256 16.40 3.48 -0.26
N LEU A 257 15.37 3.53 0.58
CA LEU A 257 13.99 3.38 0.12
C LEU A 257 13.44 4.75 -0.21
N ARG A 258 13.17 4.98 -1.49
CA ARG A 258 12.42 6.15 -1.94
C ARG A 258 10.94 5.88 -1.72
N TYR A 259 10.31 6.70 -0.88
CA TYR A 259 8.87 6.63 -0.62
C TYR A 259 8.16 7.69 -1.43
N HIS A 260 7.18 7.27 -2.21
CA HIS A 260 6.27 8.17 -2.90
C HIS A 260 5.05 8.41 -2.04
N ARG A 261 4.77 9.68 -1.76
CA ARG A 261 3.56 10.10 -1.06
C ARG A 261 2.47 10.40 -2.09
N TYR A 262 1.27 9.93 -1.80
CA TYR A 262 0.09 10.16 -2.62
C TYR A 262 -1.01 10.78 -1.77
N ARG A 263 -1.79 11.67 -2.38
CA ARG A 263 -2.96 12.31 -1.77
C ARG A 263 -4.13 12.32 -2.75
N LEU A 264 -5.30 11.93 -2.28
CA LEU A 264 -6.57 12.11 -2.95
C LEU A 264 -7.38 13.12 -2.13
N GLN A 265 -7.67 14.28 -2.69
CA GLN A 265 -8.54 15.26 -2.06
C GLN A 265 -9.99 14.80 -2.27
N ILE A 266 -10.75 14.72 -1.19
CA ILE A 266 -12.14 14.27 -1.20
C ILE A 266 -13.10 15.46 -1.21
N ARG A 267 -12.77 16.51 -0.46
CA ARG A 267 -13.55 17.74 -0.35
C ARG A 267 -12.72 18.92 -0.85
N GLU A 268 -13.26 19.68 -1.78
CA GLU A 268 -12.73 21.01 -2.10
C GLU A 268 -13.03 21.94 -0.93
N GLU A 269 -12.01 22.71 -0.52
CA GLU A 269 -12.14 23.78 0.48
C GLU A 269 -12.97 24.94 -0.10
#